data_AF-A8A8V7-F1
#
_entry.id   AF-A8A8V7-F1
#
_cell.length_a   1.000
_cell.length_b   1.000
_cell.length_c   1.000
_cell.angle_alpha   90.00
_cell.angle_beta   90.00
_cell.angle_gamma   90.00
#
_symmetry.space_group_name_H-M   'P 1'
#
loop_
_entity.id
_entity.type
_entity.pdbx_description
1 polymer ?
#
loop_
_entity_poly.entity_id
_entity_poly.type
_entity_poly.pdbx_seq_one_letter_code
_entity_poly.pdbx_strand_id
1 'polypeptide(L)'
;MEETKKVTVFEGEARIGLMKVPTLTITLEPEDFESPLSFQMALSKLMDELTKAFENPPESKYFAEVKFRDHLNRPVFVAVDLGKSIPPFSKNKVKARIVVEIYEEE
;
A
#
# COMPACT_ATOMS: atom_id res chain seq x y z
N MET A 1 -6.36 -14.27 31.97
CA MET A 1 -7.44 -13.61 31.23
C MET A 1 -7.22 -14.01 29.79
N GLU A 2 -8.16 -14.72 29.18
CA GLU A 2 -8.09 -15.04 27.75
C GLU A 2 -8.37 -13.75 26.98
N GLU A 3 -7.36 -13.24 26.29
CA GLU A 3 -7.52 -12.11 25.36
C GLU A 3 -8.58 -12.46 24.32
N THR A 4 -9.55 -11.55 24.14
CA THR A 4 -10.71 -11.70 23.25
C THR A 4 -10.28 -11.65 21.78
N LYS A 5 -9.61 -12.70 21.29
CA LYS A 5 -9.04 -12.77 19.93
C LYS A 5 -9.93 -13.55 18.96
N LYS A 6 -10.20 -12.96 17.79
CA LYS A 6 -10.90 -13.60 16.67
C LYS A 6 -10.03 -13.63 15.43
N VAL A 7 -9.70 -14.83 14.94
CA VAL A 7 -8.95 -15.05 13.70
C VAL A 7 -9.88 -15.53 12.59
N THR A 8 -9.74 -14.98 11.39
CA THR A 8 -10.37 -15.48 10.16
C THR A 8 -9.35 -15.58 9.03
N VAL A 9 -9.55 -16.53 8.12
CA VAL A 9 -8.64 -16.81 7.01
C VAL A 9 -9.38 -16.67 5.69
N PHE A 10 -8.81 -15.90 4.77
CA PHE A 10 -9.25 -15.81 3.39
C PHE A 10 -8.20 -16.42 2.46
N GLU A 11 -8.67 -17.02 1.37
CA GLU A 11 -7.83 -17.45 0.27
C GLU A 11 -8.04 -16.53 -0.93
N GLY A 12 -6.96 -16.24 -1.63
CA GLY A 12 -6.97 -15.38 -2.78
C GLY A 12 -5.83 -15.70 -3.74
N GLU A 13 -5.67 -14.82 -4.72
CA GLU A 13 -4.60 -14.90 -5.70
C GLU A 13 -3.76 -13.63 -5.61
N ALA A 14 -2.45 -13.78 -5.70
CA ALA A 14 -1.51 -12.66 -5.78
C ALA A 14 -0.89 -12.60 -7.17
N ARG A 15 -0.90 -11.42 -7.77
CA ARG A 15 -0.16 -11.12 -8.99
C ARG A 15 1.10 -10.35 -8.64
N ILE A 16 2.26 -10.93 -8.96
CA ILE A 16 3.56 -10.31 -8.71
C ILE A 16 3.90 -9.41 -9.89
N GLY A 17 4.27 -8.17 -9.59
CA GLY A 17 4.68 -7.17 -10.58
C GLY A 17 5.86 -6.35 -10.07
N LEU A 18 6.70 -5.91 -11.01
CA LEU A 18 7.71 -4.89 -10.74
C LEU A 18 7.06 -3.52 -10.95
N MET A 19 7.06 -2.70 -9.91
CA MET A 19 6.62 -1.31 -9.99
C MET A 19 7.81 -0.38 -9.77
N LYS A 20 7.88 0.69 -10.57
CA LYS A 20 8.69 1.84 -10.22
C LYS A 20 7.87 2.65 -9.24
N VAL A 21 8.18 2.52 -7.96
CA VAL A 21 7.46 3.30 -6.95
C VAL A 21 8.09 4.68 -6.96
N PRO A 22 7.34 5.75 -7.27
CA PRO A 22 7.84 7.08 -6.99
C PRO A 22 8.10 7.15 -5.48
N THR A 23 9.28 7.60 -5.08
CA THR A 23 9.63 7.81 -3.67
C THR A 23 8.71 8.83 -2.99
N LEU A 24 7.87 9.51 -3.78
CA LEU A 24 6.91 10.50 -3.33
C LEU A 24 5.58 9.85 -2.91
N THR A 25 5.23 10.02 -1.64
CA THR A 25 3.84 9.94 -1.18
C THR A 25 3.35 11.37 -1.07
N ILE A 26 2.50 11.79 -2.02
CA ILE A 26 1.83 13.09 -1.97
C ILE A 26 0.57 12.93 -1.13
N THR A 27 0.55 13.56 0.04
CA THR A 27 -0.66 13.68 0.86
C THR A 27 -0.92 15.16 1.09
N LEU A 28 -2.12 15.62 0.75
CA LEU A 28 -2.62 16.93 1.14
C LEU A 28 -3.48 16.76 2.39
N GLU A 29 -3.22 17.58 3.40
CA GLU A 29 -3.97 17.58 4.66
C GLU A 29 -5.21 18.50 4.53
N PRO A 30 -6.30 18.28 5.28
CA PRO A 30 -7.48 19.16 5.24
C PRO A 30 -7.15 20.64 5.48
N GLU A 31 -6.17 20.92 6.33
CA GLU A 31 -5.68 22.26 6.70
C GLU A 31 -5.10 23.02 5.49
N ASP A 32 -4.56 22.29 4.50
CA ASP A 32 -4.02 22.86 3.27
C ASP A 32 -5.09 23.55 2.41
N PHE A 33 -6.38 23.30 2.67
CA PHE A 33 -7.51 23.88 1.94
C PHE A 33 -8.24 25.00 2.70
N GLU A 34 -7.80 25.35 3.90
CA GLU A 34 -8.50 26.32 4.75
C GLU A 34 -8.41 27.77 4.24
N SER A 35 -7.39 28.08 3.44
CA SER A 35 -7.22 29.41 2.86
C SER A 35 -6.45 29.39 1.53
N PRO A 36 -6.61 30.42 0.68
CA PRO A 36 -5.81 30.55 -0.55
C PRO A 36 -4.29 30.55 -0.29
N LEU A 37 -3.85 31.10 0.85
CA LEU A 37 -2.44 31.13 1.22
C LEU A 37 -1.94 29.73 1.62
N SER A 38 -2.69 29.01 2.47
CA SER A 38 -2.39 27.64 2.87
C SER A 38 -2.26 26.73 1.66
N PHE A 39 -3.19 26.85 0.71
CA PHE A 39 -3.17 26.07 -0.52
C PHE A 39 -1.95 26.38 -1.39
N GLN A 40 -1.58 27.65 -1.52
CA GLN A 40 -0.36 28.04 -2.23
C GLN A 40 0.90 27.45 -1.58
N MET A 41 0.97 27.44 -0.24
CA MET A 41 2.09 26.84 0.49
C MET A 41 2.15 25.32 0.30
N ALA A 42 1.00 24.64 0.33
CA ALA A 42 0.92 23.21 0.06
C ALA A 42 1.39 22.88 -1.37
N LEU A 43 0.95 23.66 -2.37
CA LEU A 43 1.42 23.52 -3.75
C LEU A 43 2.93 23.73 -3.88
N SER A 44 3.51 24.71 -3.18
CA SER A 44 4.97 24.90 -3.18
C SER A 44 5.71 23.67 -2.64
N LYS A 45 5.25 23.09 -1.52
CA LYS A 45 5.83 21.85 -0.97
C LYS A 45 5.73 20.69 -1.95
N LEU A 46 4.58 20.53 -2.61
CA LEU A 46 4.38 19.51 -3.63
C LEU A 46 5.35 19.67 -4.79
N MET A 47 5.57 20.89 -5.27
CA MET A 47 6.51 21.15 -6.36
C MET A 47 7.97 20.83 -5.97
N ASP A 48 8.36 21.14 -4.73
CA ASP A 48 9.68 20.80 -4.20
C ASP A 48 9.87 19.28 -4.07
N GLU A 49 8.86 18.59 -3.59
CA GLU A 49 8.83 17.14 -3.50
C GLU A 49 8.93 16.49 -4.89
N LEU A 50 8.15 16.98 -5.86
CA LEU A 50 8.21 16.50 -7.24
C LEU A 50 9.62 16.68 -7.83
N THR A 51 10.25 17.83 -7.60
CA THR A 51 11.61 18.11 -8.08
C THR A 51 12.63 17.12 -7.48
N LYS A 52 12.53 16.83 -6.17
CA LYS A 52 13.39 15.84 -5.49
C LYS A 52 13.16 14.40 -5.98
N ALA A 53 11.93 14.04 -6.37
CA ALA A 53 11.65 12.74 -6.98
C ALA A 53 12.18 12.62 -8.42
N PHE A 54 12.40 13.73 -9.13
CA PHE A 54 13.06 13.70 -10.42
C PHE A 54 14.58 13.50 -10.31
N GLU A 55 15.20 14.02 -9.24
CA GLU A 55 16.64 13.87 -8.99
C GLU A 55 17.02 12.46 -8.50
N ASN A 56 16.10 11.76 -7.83
CA ASN A 56 16.30 10.38 -7.38
C ASN A 56 15.57 9.42 -8.32
N PRO A 57 16.26 8.59 -9.12
CA PRO A 57 15.59 7.67 -10.03
C PRO A 57 14.67 6.72 -9.23
N PRO A 58 13.42 6.53 -9.66
CA PRO A 58 12.45 5.75 -8.91
C PRO A 58 12.96 4.32 -8.72
N GLU A 59 13.02 3.89 -7.46
CA GLU A 59 13.49 2.55 -7.14
C GLU A 59 12.48 1.51 -7.63
N SER A 60 12.99 0.52 -8.37
CA SER A 60 12.17 -0.60 -8.82
C SER A 60 11.97 -1.55 -7.64
N LYS A 61 10.70 -1.80 -7.29
CA LYS A 61 10.31 -2.62 -6.17
C LYS A 61 9.21 -3.59 -6.61
N TYR A 62 9.29 -4.82 -6.14
CA TYR A 62 8.31 -5.85 -6.44
C TYR A 62 7.14 -5.73 -5.47
N PHE A 63 5.93 -5.89 -5.99
CA PHE A 63 4.70 -5.96 -5.21
C PHE A 63 3.89 -7.18 -5.62
N ALA A 64 3.14 -7.70 -4.66
CA ALA A 64 2.04 -8.62 -4.91
C ALA A 64 0.71 -7.86 -4.77
N GLU A 65 -0.04 -7.73 -5.85
CA GLU A 65 -1.45 -7.36 -5.79
C GLU A 65 -2.24 -8.61 -5.39
N VAL A 66 -2.66 -8.67 -4.13
CA VAL A 66 -3.51 -9.73 -3.58
C VAL A 66 -4.96 -9.39 -3.82
N LYS A 67 -5.71 -10.32 -4.39
CA LYS A 67 -7.16 -10.24 -4.58
C LYS A 67 -7.86 -11.40 -3.89
N PHE A 68 -8.81 -11.08 -3.02
CA PHE A 68 -9.70 -12.06 -2.36
C PHE A 68 -11.12 -11.51 -2.25
N ARG A 69 -12.04 -12.31 -1.68
CA ARG A 69 -13.42 -11.87 -1.39
C ARG A 69 -13.67 -11.91 0.10
N ASP A 70 -14.32 -10.88 0.64
CA ASP A 70 -14.75 -10.85 2.04
C ASP A 70 -15.98 -11.74 2.29
N HIS A 71 -16.44 -11.83 3.55
CA HIS A 71 -17.63 -12.61 3.90
C HIS A 71 -18.94 -12.06 3.29
N LEU A 72 -18.94 -10.83 2.77
CA LEU A 72 -20.06 -10.23 2.04
C LEU A 72 -19.90 -10.39 0.52
N ASN A 73 -18.97 -11.24 0.08
CA ASN A 73 -18.67 -11.54 -1.31
C ASN A 73 -18.17 -10.32 -2.12
N ARG A 74 -17.63 -9.30 -1.46
CA ARG A 74 -17.06 -8.10 -2.10
C ARG A 74 -15.59 -8.33 -2.42
N PRO A 75 -15.08 -7.88 -3.58
CA PRO A 75 -13.67 -8.00 -3.91
C PRO A 75 -12.84 -7.04 -3.05
N VAL A 76 -11.77 -7.56 -2.44
CA VAL A 76 -10.79 -6.79 -1.68
C VAL A 76 -9.44 -6.92 -2.37
N PHE A 77 -8.75 -5.79 -2.51
CA PHE A 77 -7.42 -5.70 -3.12
C PHE A 77 -6.44 -5.16 -2.08
N VAL A 78 -5.30 -5.84 -1.94
CA VAL A 78 -4.24 -5.45 -1.00
C VAL A 78 -2.92 -5.50 -1.75
N ALA A 79 -2.14 -4.42 -1.69
CA ALA A 79 -0.77 -4.42 -2.18
C ALA A 79 0.18 -4.88 -1.06
N VAL A 80 0.96 -5.92 -1.32
CA VAL A 80 2.01 -6.40 -0.41
C VAL A 80 3.36 -6.07 -1.04
N ASP A 81 4.18 -5.34 -0.30
CA ASP A 81 5.54 -5.00 -0.70
C ASP A 81 6.47 -6.21 -0.55
N LEU A 82 7.14 -6.61 -1.64
CA LEU A 82 8.06 -7.74 -1.68
C LEU A 82 9.54 -7.31 -1.69
N GLY A 83 9.82 -6.01 -1.68
CA GLY A 83 11.19 -5.47 -1.69
C GLY A 83 11.80 -5.33 -3.09
N LYS A 84 13.11 -5.11 -3.13
CA LYS A 84 13.86 -4.78 -4.36
C LYS A 84 14.39 -6.00 -5.11
N SER A 85 14.62 -7.11 -4.40
CA SER A 85 15.11 -8.35 -5.00
C SER A 85 13.98 -9.10 -5.71
N ILE A 86 14.35 -9.89 -6.72
CA ILE A 86 13.41 -10.78 -7.41
C ILE A 86 12.81 -11.73 -6.37
N PRO A 87 11.47 -11.73 -6.17
CA PRO A 87 10.82 -12.61 -5.23
C PRO A 87 11.01 -14.09 -5.60
N PRO A 88 11.06 -15.02 -4.64
CA PRO A 88 11.37 -16.43 -4.87
C PRO A 88 10.17 -17.22 -5.43
N PHE A 89 9.50 -16.69 -6.45
CA PHE A 89 8.36 -17.32 -7.09
C PHE A 89 8.68 -17.64 -8.56
N SER A 90 8.37 -18.86 -8.98
CA SER A 90 8.56 -19.30 -10.37
C SER A 90 7.43 -18.84 -11.32
N LYS A 91 6.35 -18.27 -10.77
CA LYS A 91 5.16 -17.81 -11.51
C LYS A 91 4.78 -16.41 -11.07
N ASN A 92 4.29 -15.61 -12.01
CA ASN A 92 3.77 -14.26 -11.73
C ASN A 92 2.40 -14.27 -11.04
N LYS A 93 1.71 -15.42 -11.02
CA LYS A 93 0.43 -15.62 -10.33
C LYS A 93 0.60 -16.72 -9.30
N VAL A 94 0.41 -16.39 -8.04
CA VAL A 94 0.59 -17.30 -6.90
C VAL A 94 -0.65 -17.30 -6.00
N LYS A 95 -0.77 -18.29 -5.12
CA LYS A 95 -1.82 -18.31 -4.10
C LYS A 95 -1.46 -17.32 -2.98
N ALA A 96 -2.46 -16.66 -2.43
CA ALA A 96 -2.34 -15.81 -1.27
C ALA A 96 -3.24 -16.34 -0.15
N ARG A 97 -2.72 -16.34 1.08
CA ARG A 97 -3.49 -16.56 2.29
C ARG A 97 -3.49 -15.27 3.09
N ILE A 98 -4.67 -14.78 3.42
CA ILE A 98 -4.87 -13.57 4.21
C ILE A 98 -5.38 -14.02 5.57
N VAL A 99 -4.70 -13.61 6.63
CA VAL A 99 -5.12 -13.88 8.01
C VAL A 99 -5.52 -12.53 8.60
N VAL A 100 -6.79 -12.40 8.98
CA VAL A 100 -7.30 -11.22 9.68
C VAL A 100 -7.49 -11.61 11.13
N GLU A 101 -6.86 -10.84 12.00
CA GLU A 101 -6.90 -11.01 13.43
C GLU A 101 -7.52 -9.78 14.07
N ILE A 102 -8.56 -9.99 14.87
CA ILE A 102 -9.25 -8.97 15.65
C ILE A 102 -8.93 -9.25 17.12
N TYR A 103 -8.40 -8.26 17.82
CA TYR A 103 -8.02 -8.33 19.23
C TYR A 103 -8.25 -6.96 19.87
N GLU A 104 -8.40 -6.93 21.19
CA GLU A 104 -8.45 -5.68 21.97
C GLU A 104 -7.01 -5.24 22.28
N GLU A 105 -6.72 -3.94 22.16
CA GLU A 105 -5.47 -3.37 22.69
C GLU A 105 -5.60 -3.28 24.22
N GLU A 106 -4.52 -3.60 24.96
CA GLU A 106 -4.45 -3.42 26.42
C GLU A 106 -4.54 -1.94 26.84
#